data_AF-A0A835TZ31-F1
#
_entry.id   AF-A0A835TZ31-F1
#
_cell.length_a   1.000
_cell.length_b   1.000
_cell.length_c   1.000
_cell.angle_alpha   90.00
_cell.angle_beta   90.00
_cell.angle_gamma   90.00
#
_symmetry.space_group_name_H-M   'P 1'
#
loop_
_entity.id
_entity.type
_entity.pdbx_description
1 polymer ?
#
loop_
_entity_poly.entity_id
_entity_poly.type
_entity_poly.pdbx_seq_one_letter_code
_entity_poly.pdbx_strand_id
1 'polypeptide(L)'
;MCDALMVENMHDVPYTVCPGPEVTAAMAVLGAALRQSCPCVPLGVQVLCAANQQAMAIALAAGLDFIRAEGFVFSHVADEGIINACAGDLLRYRKHIGADNIQIFADIKKKHSAHALTADVSVAQTAAAAQLFLADGVVLTGTATGHPADPQQLQEVKQAVKIPVLVGSGVTLENHGDPSNLKWKNI
;
A
#
# COMPACT_ATOMS: atom_id res chain seq x y z
N MET A 1 14.34 -10.09 13.03
CA MET A 1 13.07 -10.70 12.59
C MET A 1 12.37 -9.75 11.64
N CYS A 2 11.70 -10.27 10.63
CA CYS A 2 10.83 -9.48 9.75
C CYS A 2 9.47 -9.41 10.44
N ASP A 3 8.89 -8.22 10.58
CA ASP A 3 7.63 -8.07 11.32
C ASP A 3 6.43 -8.56 10.49
N ALA A 4 6.58 -8.57 9.15
CA ALA A 4 5.60 -9.10 8.23
C ALA A 4 6.15 -9.25 6.79
N LEU A 5 5.37 -9.91 5.92
CA LEU A 5 5.74 -10.21 4.54
C LEU A 5 4.69 -9.67 3.56
N MET A 6 5.12 -9.22 2.40
CA MET A 6 4.20 -8.79 1.35
C MET A 6 4.67 -9.28 -0.02
N VAL A 7 3.72 -9.73 -0.85
CA VAL A 7 3.95 -10.08 -2.25
C VAL A 7 3.51 -8.95 -3.16
N GLU A 8 4.31 -8.69 -4.19
CA GLU A 8 4.06 -7.65 -5.18
C GLU A 8 4.36 -8.17 -6.60
N ASN A 9 3.60 -7.73 -7.61
CA ASN A 9 3.86 -8.08 -9.02
C ASN A 9 4.87 -7.12 -9.70
N MET A 10 5.95 -6.75 -9.01
CA MET A 10 6.95 -5.75 -9.45
C MET A 10 7.75 -6.13 -10.71
N HIS A 11 7.54 -7.33 -11.25
CA HIS A 11 8.22 -7.79 -12.46
C HIS A 11 7.25 -8.17 -13.58
N ASP A 12 5.96 -7.85 -13.40
CA ASP A 12 4.90 -8.04 -14.38
C ASP A 12 4.87 -6.87 -15.40
N VAL A 13 6.01 -6.65 -16.04
CA VAL A 13 6.20 -5.55 -16.99
C VAL A 13 5.79 -5.97 -18.41
N PRO A 14 5.10 -5.10 -19.18
CA PRO A 14 4.69 -3.73 -18.84
C PRO A 14 3.45 -3.71 -17.94
N TYR A 15 3.41 -2.75 -17.00
CA TYR A 15 2.30 -2.64 -16.07
C TYR A 15 1.04 -2.02 -16.70
N THR A 16 -0.13 -2.32 -16.11
CA THR A 16 -1.44 -1.87 -16.60
C THR A 16 -2.41 -1.60 -15.45
N VAL A 17 -3.23 -0.55 -15.60
CA VAL A 17 -4.30 -0.20 -14.64
C VAL A 17 -5.47 -1.20 -14.62
N CYS A 18 -5.53 -2.11 -15.60
CA CYS A 18 -6.56 -3.13 -15.71
C CYS A 18 -5.90 -4.49 -15.98
N PRO A 19 -5.25 -5.10 -14.98
CA PRO A 19 -4.65 -6.42 -15.14
C PRO A 19 -5.74 -7.46 -15.45
N GLY A 20 -5.39 -8.46 -16.23
CA GLY A 20 -6.30 -9.56 -16.54
C GLY A 20 -6.52 -10.49 -15.33
N PRO A 21 -7.52 -11.39 -15.43
CA PRO A 21 -7.85 -12.32 -14.35
C PRO A 21 -6.69 -13.25 -13.97
N GLU A 22 -5.75 -13.50 -14.89
CA GLU A 22 -4.55 -14.31 -14.67
C GLU A 22 -3.67 -13.77 -13.53
N VAL A 23 -3.55 -12.45 -13.38
CA VAL A 23 -2.79 -11.83 -12.29
C VAL A 23 -3.44 -12.14 -10.95
N THR A 24 -4.77 -11.93 -10.86
CA THR A 24 -5.54 -12.21 -9.64
C THR A 24 -5.46 -13.69 -9.27
N ALA A 25 -5.60 -14.58 -10.25
CA ALA A 25 -5.53 -16.02 -10.04
C ALA A 25 -4.13 -16.48 -9.58
N ALA A 26 -3.07 -16.05 -10.28
CA ALA A 26 -1.70 -16.44 -9.95
C ALA A 26 -1.30 -15.94 -8.56
N MET A 27 -1.59 -14.67 -8.24
CA MET A 27 -1.25 -14.10 -6.94
C MET A 27 -2.06 -14.71 -5.79
N ALA A 28 -3.31 -15.13 -6.02
CA ALA A 28 -4.07 -15.87 -5.01
C ALA A 28 -3.45 -17.23 -4.70
N VAL A 29 -2.99 -17.98 -5.72
CA VAL A 29 -2.30 -19.26 -5.52
C VAL A 29 -0.98 -19.06 -4.76
N LEU A 30 -0.18 -18.05 -5.14
CA LEU A 30 1.06 -17.72 -4.45
C LEU A 30 0.82 -17.28 -3.00
N GLY A 31 -0.17 -16.40 -2.78
CA GLY A 31 -0.54 -15.95 -1.45
C GLY A 31 -0.97 -17.10 -0.54
N ALA A 32 -1.76 -18.05 -1.05
CA ALA A 32 -2.19 -19.22 -0.29
C ALA A 32 -1.01 -20.13 0.08
N ALA A 33 -0.06 -20.33 -0.85
CA ALA A 33 1.15 -21.09 -0.58
C ALA A 33 2.04 -20.42 0.48
N LEU A 34 2.13 -19.08 0.46
CA LEU A 34 2.84 -18.33 1.48
C LEU A 34 2.16 -18.39 2.84
N ARG A 35 0.82 -18.31 2.91
CA ARG A 35 0.09 -18.51 4.16
C ARG A 35 0.39 -19.87 4.78
N GLN A 36 0.41 -20.93 3.97
CA GLN A 36 0.76 -22.27 4.45
C GLN A 36 2.21 -22.34 4.96
N SER A 37 3.14 -21.68 4.28
CA SER A 37 4.56 -21.67 4.64
C SER A 37 4.88 -20.77 5.83
N CYS A 38 4.05 -19.74 6.08
CA CYS A 38 4.23 -18.70 7.09
C CYS A 38 2.93 -18.45 7.88
N PRO A 39 2.43 -19.42 8.65
CA PRO A 39 1.11 -19.33 9.28
C PRO A 39 1.00 -18.23 10.35
N CYS A 40 2.11 -17.88 11.01
CA CYS A 40 2.13 -16.93 12.12
C CYS A 40 2.65 -15.53 11.73
N VAL A 41 3.07 -15.33 10.49
CA VAL A 41 3.59 -14.04 10.01
C VAL A 41 2.43 -13.27 9.39
N PRO A 42 2.27 -11.96 9.68
CA PRO A 42 1.31 -11.15 8.95
C PRO A 42 1.72 -11.08 7.48
N LEU A 43 0.77 -11.39 6.58
CA LEU A 43 0.99 -11.43 5.14
C LEU A 43 0.11 -10.40 4.45
N GLY A 44 0.64 -9.77 3.41
CA GLY A 44 -0.15 -8.90 2.57
C GLY A 44 0.19 -9.01 1.10
N VAL A 45 -0.54 -8.25 0.32
CA VAL A 45 -0.38 -8.21 -1.13
C VAL A 45 -0.52 -6.80 -1.67
N GLN A 46 0.24 -6.51 -2.72
CA GLN A 46 0.09 -5.34 -3.55
C GLN A 46 0.00 -5.79 -5.01
N VAL A 47 -1.03 -5.33 -5.72
CA VAL A 47 -1.09 -5.44 -7.17
C VAL A 47 -0.90 -4.04 -7.73
N LEU A 48 0.17 -3.86 -8.49
CA LEU A 48 0.60 -2.56 -8.99
C LEU A 48 -0.44 -1.87 -9.87
N CYS A 49 -0.24 -0.57 -10.07
CA CYS A 49 -1.10 0.31 -10.89
C CYS A 49 -2.51 0.47 -10.33
N ALA A 50 -2.60 0.51 -8.99
CA ALA A 50 -3.85 0.71 -8.26
C ALA A 50 -4.93 -0.36 -8.55
N ALA A 51 -4.51 -1.60 -8.85
CA ALA A 51 -5.40 -2.77 -8.93
C ALA A 51 -5.84 -3.25 -7.53
N ASN A 52 -6.35 -2.31 -6.71
CA ASN A 52 -6.61 -2.50 -5.29
C ASN A 52 -7.80 -3.43 -5.02
N GLN A 53 -8.79 -3.49 -5.92
CA GLN A 53 -9.89 -4.44 -5.79
C GLN A 53 -9.41 -5.89 -6.03
N GLN A 54 -8.51 -6.09 -6.99
CA GLN A 54 -7.85 -7.36 -7.22
C GLN A 54 -7.02 -7.76 -6.01
N ALA A 55 -6.22 -6.83 -5.46
CA ALA A 55 -5.47 -7.06 -4.22
C ALA A 55 -6.38 -7.49 -3.06
N MET A 56 -7.52 -6.81 -2.88
CA MET A 56 -8.52 -7.15 -1.85
C MET A 56 -9.09 -8.56 -2.04
N ALA A 57 -9.43 -8.93 -3.28
CA ALA A 57 -9.93 -10.26 -3.61
C ALA A 57 -8.88 -11.36 -3.37
N ILE A 58 -7.63 -11.11 -3.78
CA ILE A 58 -6.49 -12.00 -3.53
C ILE A 58 -6.31 -12.21 -2.04
N ALA A 59 -6.26 -11.12 -1.26
CA ALA A 59 -6.05 -11.19 0.18
C ALA A 59 -7.13 -12.04 0.86
N LEU A 60 -8.40 -11.87 0.48
CA LEU A 60 -9.48 -12.68 1.02
C LEU A 60 -9.34 -14.16 0.65
N ALA A 61 -9.14 -14.45 -0.64
CA ALA A 61 -9.08 -15.82 -1.14
C ALA A 61 -7.87 -16.61 -0.60
N ALA A 62 -6.75 -15.93 -0.37
CA ALA A 62 -5.51 -16.52 0.12
C ALA A 62 -5.37 -16.49 1.65
N GLY A 63 -6.28 -15.84 2.38
CA GLY A 63 -6.18 -15.68 3.83
C GLY A 63 -5.02 -14.77 4.26
N LEU A 64 -4.81 -13.67 3.54
CA LEU A 64 -3.85 -12.63 3.89
C LEU A 64 -4.51 -11.57 4.78
N ASP A 65 -3.69 -10.79 5.48
CA ASP A 65 -4.13 -9.91 6.56
C ASP A 65 -4.32 -8.45 6.12
N PHE A 66 -3.65 -8.04 5.04
CA PHE A 66 -3.70 -6.65 4.57
C PHE A 66 -3.41 -6.51 3.07
N ILE A 67 -3.79 -5.36 2.52
CA ILE A 67 -3.34 -4.88 1.23
C ILE A 67 -2.58 -3.57 1.38
N ARG A 68 -1.64 -3.31 0.47
CA ARG A 68 -1.09 -1.98 0.25
C ARG A 68 -1.77 -1.36 -0.96
N ALA A 69 -2.45 -0.23 -0.74
CA ALA A 69 -3.30 0.39 -1.74
C ALA A 69 -2.65 1.65 -2.33
N GLU A 70 -2.57 1.70 -3.66
CA GLU A 70 -2.09 2.86 -4.41
C GLU A 70 -3.25 3.74 -4.86
N GLY A 71 -3.08 5.06 -4.86
CA GLY A 71 -4.16 5.95 -5.29
C GLY A 71 -5.43 5.79 -4.44
N PHE A 72 -5.28 5.54 -3.15
CA PHE A 72 -6.43 5.40 -2.25
C PHE A 72 -7.21 6.73 -2.15
N VAL A 73 -6.49 7.84 -1.97
CA VAL A 73 -7.01 9.21 -1.98
C VAL A 73 -6.24 10.08 -2.95
N PHE A 74 -6.95 11.04 -3.54
CA PHE A 74 -6.47 11.96 -4.58
C PHE A 74 -5.96 11.29 -5.87
N SER A 75 -6.25 11.90 -7.01
CA SER A 75 -5.69 11.45 -8.29
C SER A 75 -4.27 11.95 -8.47
N HIS A 76 -3.45 11.17 -9.18
CA HIS A 76 -2.09 11.52 -9.56
C HIS A 76 -1.73 10.89 -10.90
N VAL A 77 -0.64 11.32 -11.51
CA VAL A 77 -0.15 10.76 -12.78
C VAL A 77 0.98 9.77 -12.46
N ALA A 78 0.80 8.50 -12.77
CA ALA A 78 1.83 7.46 -12.70
C ALA A 78 2.34 7.13 -14.11
N ASP A 79 3.27 6.17 -14.21
CA ASP A 79 3.84 5.73 -15.48
C ASP A 79 2.78 5.16 -16.44
N GLU A 80 1.69 4.64 -15.90
CA GLU A 80 0.56 4.06 -16.62
C GLU A 80 -0.55 5.08 -16.94
N GLY A 81 -0.38 6.34 -16.53
CA GLY A 81 -1.32 7.44 -16.75
C GLY A 81 -1.99 7.94 -15.47
N ILE A 82 -3.19 8.52 -15.60
CA ILE A 82 -3.92 9.08 -14.46
C ILE A 82 -4.49 7.94 -13.62
N ILE A 83 -4.03 7.85 -12.37
CA ILE A 83 -4.62 7.00 -11.34
C ILE A 83 -5.66 7.82 -10.59
N ASN A 84 -6.90 7.34 -10.55
CA ASN A 84 -7.98 7.98 -9.81
C ASN A 84 -8.13 7.42 -8.40
N ALA A 85 -8.52 8.30 -7.47
CA ALA A 85 -8.79 7.92 -6.09
C ALA A 85 -9.85 6.81 -6.01
N CYS A 86 -9.60 5.75 -5.22
CA CYS A 86 -10.48 4.59 -5.18
C CYS A 86 -11.11 4.27 -3.81
N ALA A 87 -10.83 5.04 -2.74
CA ALA A 87 -11.19 4.68 -1.36
C ALA A 87 -12.66 4.27 -1.18
N GLY A 88 -13.59 5.06 -1.73
CA GLY A 88 -15.02 4.78 -1.62
C GLY A 88 -15.42 3.44 -2.26
N ASP A 89 -14.98 3.19 -3.49
CA ASP A 89 -15.33 1.98 -4.23
C ASP A 89 -14.62 0.75 -3.67
N LEU A 90 -13.37 0.91 -3.23
CA LEU A 90 -12.61 -0.15 -2.57
C LEU A 90 -13.25 -0.59 -1.26
N LEU A 91 -13.68 0.34 -0.40
CA LEU A 91 -14.32 0.00 0.88
C LEU A 91 -15.70 -0.63 0.71
N ARG A 92 -16.48 -0.19 -0.29
CA ARG A 92 -17.75 -0.86 -0.64
C ARG A 92 -17.51 -2.26 -1.17
N TYR A 93 -16.50 -2.43 -2.01
CA TYR A 93 -16.10 -3.74 -2.53
C TYR A 93 -15.64 -4.67 -1.40
N ARG A 94 -14.78 -4.20 -0.47
CA ARG A 94 -14.34 -4.92 0.72
C ARG A 94 -15.53 -5.49 1.50
N LYS A 95 -16.52 -4.64 1.79
CA LYS A 95 -17.76 -5.03 2.48
C LYS A 95 -18.59 -6.01 1.65
N HIS A 96 -18.70 -5.78 0.34
CA HIS A 96 -19.51 -6.60 -0.55
C HIS A 96 -19.03 -8.06 -0.61
N ILE A 97 -17.72 -8.28 -0.58
CA ILE A 97 -17.13 -9.63 -0.61
C ILE A 97 -16.88 -10.22 0.79
N GLY A 98 -17.24 -9.51 1.86
CA GLY A 98 -17.04 -9.98 3.25
C GLY A 98 -15.58 -9.96 3.72
N ALA A 99 -14.77 -9.02 3.22
CA ALA A 99 -13.36 -8.87 3.54
C ALA A 99 -13.08 -7.81 4.63
N ASP A 100 -14.02 -7.58 5.55
CA ASP A 100 -13.89 -6.53 6.59
C ASP A 100 -12.70 -6.75 7.53
N ASN A 101 -12.17 -7.98 7.60
CA ASN A 101 -10.97 -8.33 8.38
C ASN A 101 -9.65 -7.95 7.70
N ILE A 102 -9.67 -7.49 6.44
CA ILE A 102 -8.46 -7.16 5.67
C ILE A 102 -8.15 -5.67 5.82
N GLN A 103 -6.97 -5.39 6.35
CA GLN A 103 -6.51 -4.01 6.56
C GLN A 103 -6.04 -3.35 5.25
N ILE A 104 -6.25 -2.05 5.13
CA ILE A 104 -5.83 -1.24 3.98
C ILE A 104 -4.76 -0.25 4.43
N PHE A 105 -3.52 -0.47 3.97
CA PHE A 105 -2.42 0.47 4.14
C PHE A 105 -2.27 1.33 2.88
N ALA A 106 -2.64 2.60 2.96
CA ALA A 106 -2.71 3.50 1.82
C ALA A 106 -1.36 4.21 1.57
N ASP A 107 -0.84 4.13 0.35
CA ASP A 107 0.29 4.95 -0.08
C ASP A 107 -0.09 6.44 -0.10
N ILE A 108 0.77 7.28 0.48
CA ILE A 108 0.64 8.74 0.42
C ILE A 108 1.78 9.35 -0.38
N LYS A 109 1.45 10.22 -1.33
CA LYS A 109 2.39 10.88 -2.26
C LYS A 109 3.48 9.94 -2.80
N LYS A 110 3.05 8.87 -3.48
CA LYS A 110 3.92 7.83 -4.04
C LYS A 110 5.03 8.43 -4.91
N LYS A 111 6.24 7.88 -4.78
CA LYS A 111 7.48 8.31 -5.43
C LYS A 111 7.52 8.19 -6.96
N HIS A 112 6.83 7.20 -7.52
CA HIS A 112 6.74 6.96 -8.97
C HIS A 112 5.51 7.63 -9.58
N SER A 113 5.18 8.82 -9.08
CA SER A 113 3.98 9.54 -9.49
C SER A 113 4.21 11.04 -9.42
N ALA A 114 3.70 11.75 -10.43
CA ALA A 114 3.62 13.19 -10.44
C ALA A 114 2.32 13.65 -9.76
N HIS A 115 2.47 14.53 -8.78
CA HIS A 115 1.38 15.07 -7.96
C HIS A 115 1.05 16.52 -8.33
N ALA A 116 1.20 16.89 -9.62
CA ALA A 116 1.00 18.27 -10.07
C ALA A 116 -0.46 18.75 -9.90
N LEU A 117 -1.43 17.85 -10.10
CA LEU A 117 -2.86 18.14 -9.90
C LEU A 117 -3.23 18.41 -8.43
N THR A 118 -2.38 17.96 -7.51
CA THR A 118 -2.58 18.00 -6.06
C THR A 118 -1.38 18.65 -5.38
N ALA A 119 -0.72 19.57 -6.10
CA ALA A 119 0.48 20.25 -5.64
C ALA A 119 0.22 21.16 -4.43
N ASP A 120 -1.02 21.63 -4.30
CA ASP A 120 -1.55 22.42 -3.17
C ASP A 120 -1.85 21.58 -1.93
N VAL A 121 -1.94 20.25 -2.06
CA VAL A 121 -2.18 19.33 -0.94
C VAL A 121 -0.85 18.83 -0.40
N SER A 122 -0.54 19.06 0.88
CA SER A 122 0.67 18.56 1.52
C SER A 122 0.62 17.05 1.78
N VAL A 123 1.76 16.44 2.13
CA VAL A 123 1.82 15.02 2.51
C VAL A 123 1.00 14.73 3.78
N ALA A 124 1.03 15.64 4.75
CA ALA A 124 0.23 15.56 5.96
C ALA A 124 -1.27 15.67 5.68
N GLN A 125 -1.69 16.58 4.78
CA GLN A 125 -3.09 16.68 4.35
C GLN A 125 -3.53 15.43 3.57
N THR A 126 -2.65 14.86 2.75
CA THR A 126 -2.91 13.59 2.05
C THR A 126 -3.13 12.45 3.06
N ALA A 127 -2.30 12.35 4.10
CA ALA A 127 -2.45 11.37 5.16
C ALA A 127 -3.74 11.56 5.98
N ALA A 128 -4.05 12.80 6.35
CA ALA A 128 -5.30 13.13 7.05
C ALA A 128 -6.53 12.76 6.22
N ALA A 129 -6.49 12.97 4.90
CA ALA A 129 -7.55 12.54 4.00
C ALA A 129 -7.66 11.01 3.92
N ALA A 130 -6.54 10.28 3.83
CA ALA A 130 -6.55 8.82 3.85
C ALA A 130 -7.19 8.27 5.14
N GLN A 131 -6.86 8.85 6.30
CA GLN A 131 -7.51 8.50 7.57
C GLN A 131 -9.01 8.84 7.57
N LEU A 132 -9.39 10.03 7.09
CA LEU A 132 -10.80 10.42 6.98
C LEU A 132 -11.60 9.45 6.10
N PHE A 133 -10.95 8.92 5.07
CA PHE A 133 -11.49 7.91 4.16
C PHE A 133 -11.27 6.47 4.65
N LEU A 134 -11.01 6.30 5.95
CA LEU A 134 -11.00 5.00 6.65
C LEU A 134 -9.89 4.04 6.19
N ALA A 135 -8.72 4.57 5.81
CA ALA A 135 -7.52 3.75 5.73
C ALA A 135 -7.15 3.22 7.13
N ASP A 136 -6.70 1.96 7.21
CA ASP A 136 -6.26 1.33 8.46
C ASP A 136 -4.82 1.76 8.83
N GLY A 137 -4.04 2.23 7.85
CA GLY A 137 -2.75 2.87 8.05
C GLY A 137 -2.30 3.60 6.78
N VAL A 138 -1.22 4.36 6.89
CA VAL A 138 -0.61 5.08 5.76
C VAL A 138 0.83 4.65 5.54
N VAL A 139 1.26 4.64 4.29
CA VAL A 139 2.61 4.29 3.87
C VAL A 139 3.25 5.50 3.20
N LEU A 140 4.29 6.05 3.85
CA LEU A 140 5.13 7.09 3.30
C LEU A 140 6.28 6.46 2.50
N THR A 141 6.41 6.83 1.22
CA THR A 141 7.55 6.42 0.39
C THR A 141 8.56 7.55 0.26
N GLY A 142 9.86 7.26 0.24
CA GLY A 142 10.89 8.26 -0.08
C GLY A 142 10.80 8.76 -1.53
N THR A 143 11.38 9.92 -1.83
CA THR A 143 11.18 10.67 -3.09
C THR A 143 11.66 9.95 -4.36
N ALA A 144 12.58 8.99 -4.22
CA ALA A 144 13.06 8.13 -5.31
C ALA A 144 13.54 6.79 -4.74
N THR A 145 13.67 5.76 -5.60
CA THR A 145 14.27 4.48 -5.19
C THR A 145 15.70 4.71 -4.68
N GLY A 146 16.01 4.17 -3.50
CA GLY A 146 17.31 4.37 -2.83
C GLY A 146 17.42 5.64 -1.98
N HIS A 147 16.41 6.53 -1.99
CA HIS A 147 16.38 7.72 -1.14
C HIS A 147 15.39 7.51 0.02
N PRO A 148 15.83 7.65 1.29
CA PRO A 148 14.94 7.49 2.44
C PRO A 148 13.82 8.53 2.44
N ALA A 149 12.71 8.21 3.10
CA ALA A 149 11.67 9.20 3.38
C ALA A 149 12.25 10.36 4.18
N ASP A 150 11.86 11.59 3.83
CA ASP A 150 12.27 12.79 4.54
C ASP A 150 11.79 12.68 6.01
N PRO A 151 12.70 12.70 7.00
CA PRO A 151 12.34 12.63 8.41
C PRO A 151 11.34 13.72 8.82
N GLN A 152 11.40 14.90 8.18
CA GLN A 152 10.45 15.97 8.45
C GLN A 152 9.04 15.57 7.97
N GLN A 153 8.91 15.05 6.75
CA GLN A 153 7.63 14.57 6.24
C GLN A 153 7.06 13.43 7.09
N LEU A 154 7.91 12.52 7.56
CA LEU A 154 7.48 11.45 8.47
C LEU A 154 6.90 12.02 9.76
N GLN A 155 7.55 13.02 10.35
CA GLN A 155 7.08 13.67 11.56
C GLN A 155 5.75 14.43 11.33
N GLU A 156 5.64 15.15 10.21
CA GLU A 156 4.41 15.85 9.81
C GLU A 156 3.23 14.87 9.66
N VAL A 157 3.46 13.73 9.00
CA VAL A 157 2.44 12.68 8.85
C VAL A 157 2.05 12.08 10.21
N LYS A 158 3.04 11.71 11.05
CA LYS A 158 2.78 11.18 12.41
C LYS A 158 1.97 12.16 13.28
N GLN A 159 2.12 13.46 13.08
CA GLN A 159 1.32 14.48 13.79
C GLN A 159 -0.09 14.64 13.22
N ALA A 160 -0.26 14.46 11.91
CA ALA A 160 -1.53 14.64 11.21
C ALA A 160 -2.53 13.50 11.42
N VAL A 161 -2.07 12.27 11.69
CA VAL A 161 -2.92 11.09 11.83
C VAL A 161 -2.75 10.38 13.17
N LYS A 162 -3.73 9.54 13.51
CA LYS A 162 -3.75 8.63 14.67
C LYS A 162 -3.62 7.16 14.27
N ILE A 163 -3.78 6.85 12.99
CA ILE A 163 -3.55 5.52 12.41
C ILE A 163 -2.04 5.25 12.23
N PRO A 164 -1.61 3.97 12.18
CA PRO A 164 -0.22 3.60 11.93
C PRO A 164 0.39 4.27 10.69
N VAL A 165 1.64 4.70 10.83
CA VAL A 165 2.45 5.31 9.76
C VAL A 165 3.63 4.39 9.46
N LEU A 166 3.72 3.92 8.22
CA LEU A 166 4.73 2.99 7.73
C LEU A 166 5.67 3.69 6.74
N VAL A 167 6.90 3.19 6.59
CA VAL A 167 7.86 3.67 5.59
C VAL A 167 8.07 2.58 4.54
N GLY A 168 7.62 2.82 3.30
CA GLY A 168 7.55 1.81 2.23
C GLY A 168 8.82 1.63 1.39
N SER A 169 9.88 2.42 1.62
CA SER A 169 11.16 2.29 0.90
C SER A 169 12.30 2.97 1.70
N GLY A 170 13.52 2.42 1.64
CA GLY A 170 14.73 3.09 2.15
C GLY A 170 15.02 2.89 3.64
N VAL A 171 14.41 1.90 4.30
CA VAL A 171 14.77 1.53 5.68
C VAL A 171 16.07 0.72 5.65
N THR A 172 17.19 1.37 5.97
CA THR A 172 18.47 0.69 6.22
C THR A 172 18.59 0.30 7.70
N LEU A 173 19.55 -0.58 8.03
CA LEU A 173 19.90 -0.89 9.43
C LEU A 173 20.52 0.29 10.20
N GLU A 174 20.67 1.46 9.58
CA GLU A 174 21.38 2.61 10.15
C GLU A 174 20.43 3.77 10.48
N ASN A 175 19.23 3.82 9.89
CA ASN A 175 18.23 4.87 10.12
C ASN A 175 17.32 4.63 11.36
N HIS A 176 17.74 3.79 12.31
CA HIS A 176 16.88 3.33 13.43
C HIS A 176 16.89 4.28 14.62
N GLY A 177 15.75 4.97 14.85
CA GLY A 177 15.48 5.71 16.09
C GLY A 177 14.14 5.40 16.76
N ASP A 178 13.24 4.58 16.18
CA ASP A 178 11.90 4.41 16.73
C ASP A 178 11.36 2.95 16.57
N PRO A 179 11.11 2.22 17.68
CA PRO A 179 10.56 0.85 17.66
C PRO A 179 9.08 0.75 17.24
N SER A 180 8.40 1.84 16.89
CA SER A 180 7.02 1.82 16.37
C SER A 180 6.88 1.55 14.87
N ASN A 181 7.99 1.43 14.13
CA ASN A 181 7.97 1.24 12.68
C ASN A 181 7.88 -0.26 12.32
N LEU A 182 6.70 -0.74 11.91
CA LEU A 182 6.51 -2.10 11.34
C LEU A 182 7.36 -2.26 10.07
N LYS A 183 8.19 -3.31 10.02
CA LYS A 183 9.05 -3.64 8.87
C LYS A 183 8.40 -4.69 7.99
N TRP A 184 8.39 -4.44 6.68
CA TRP A 184 7.96 -5.41 5.66
C TRP A 184 9.14 -5.68 4.73
N LYS A 185 9.36 -6.96 4.40
CA LYS A 185 10.29 -7.36 3.35
C LYS A 185 9.46 -7.71 2.12
N ASN A 186 9.69 -7.01 1.01
CA ASN A 186 9.15 -7.41 -0.29
C ASN A 186 9.87 -8.70 -0.72
N ILE A 187 9.10 -9.75 -1.03
CA ILE A 187 9.60 -10.92 -1.77
C ILE A 187 9.18 -10.77 -3.22
#